data_AF-A0A432HPZ1-F1
#
_entry.id   AF-A0A432HPZ1-F1
#
_cell.length_a   1.000
_cell.length_b   1.000
_cell.length_c   1.000
_cell.angle_alpha   90.00
_cell.angle_beta   90.00
_cell.angle_gamma   90.00
#
_symmetry.space_group_name_H-M   'P 1'
#
loop_
_entity.id
_entity.type
_entity.pdbx_description
1 polymer ?
#
loop_
_entity_poly.entity_id
_entity_poly.type
_entity_poly.pdbx_seq_one_letter_code
_entity_poly.pdbx_strand_id
1 'polypeptide(L)' 'MAPFPFLLDALARGRSHWEMPRGEGAPRVYLTSDDGPTPTATPALLDVLAREGAVATFFLLDRHLDADT' A
#
# COMPACT_ATOMS: atom_id res chain seq x y z
N MET A 1 -9.47 -12.83 1.49
CA MET A 1 -9.01 -12.83 2.90
C MET A 1 -7.64 -13.47 2.89
N ALA A 2 -6.60 -12.75 3.30
CA ALA A 2 -5.30 -13.39 3.49
C ALA A 2 -5.46 -14.52 4.53
N PRO A 3 -4.78 -15.67 4.36
CA PRO A 3 -5.05 -16.87 5.16
C PRO A 3 -4.45 -16.82 6.57
N PHE A 4 -3.89 -15.69 7.01
CA PHE A 4 -3.31 -15.53 8.35
C PHE A 4 -3.70 -14.18 8.96
N PRO A 5 -3.92 -14.11 10.29
CA PRO A 5 -4.15 -12.85 10.98
C PRO A 5 -2.86 -12.02 10.97
N PHE A 6 -2.94 -10.80 10.43
CA PHE A 6 -1.83 -9.85 10.46
C PHE A 6 -1.63 -9.36 11.90
N LEU A 7 -0.37 -9.06 12.27
CA LEU A 7 0.01 -8.50 13.58
C LEU A 7 -0.83 -7.27 13.98
N LEU A 8 -1.30 -6.51 12.99
CA LEU A 8 -2.15 -5.33 13.16
C LEU A 8 -3.53 -5.66 13.78
N ASP A 9 -4.11 -6.83 13.47
CA ASP A 9 -5.42 -7.24 14.00
C ASP A 9 -5.36 -7.63 15.49
N ALA A 10 -4.18 -8.02 15.98
CA ALA A 10 -4.00 -8.45 17.38
C ALA A 10 -3.81 -7.25 18.34
N LEU A 11 -3.33 -6.11 17.82
CA LEU A 11 -2.90 -4.97 18.65
C LEU A 11 -3.95 -3.86 18.75
N ALA A 12 -4.83 -3.70 17.76
CA ALA A 12 -5.87 -2.69 17.77
C ALA A 12 -7.17 -3.27 18.34
N ARG A 13 -7.73 -2.67 19.40
CA ARG A 13 -9.08 -2.99 19.93
C ARG A 13 -10.23 -2.67 18.95
N GLY A 14 -9.94 -2.35 17.70
CA GLY A 14 -10.88 -2.19 16.60
C GLY A 14 -10.45 -3.05 15.42
N ARG A 15 -11.37 -3.84 14.87
CA ARG A 15 -11.11 -4.67 13.70
C ARG A 15 -10.75 -3.77 12.51
N SER A 16 -9.62 -4.03 11.86
CA SER A 16 -9.31 -3.41 10.57
C SER A 16 -10.27 -3.96 9.53
N HIS A 17 -11.29 -3.18 9.15
CA HIS A 17 -12.25 -3.61 8.14
C HIS A 17 -11.69 -3.31 6.74
N TRP A 18 -11.09 -4.34 6.13
CA TRP A 18 -10.66 -4.31 4.74
C TRP A 18 -11.70 -4.98 3.84
N GLU A 19 -12.45 -4.17 3.10
CA GLU A 19 -13.37 -4.63 2.07
C GLU A 19 -12.97 -4.04 0.72
N MET A 20 -12.80 -4.90 -0.28
CA MET A 20 -12.55 -4.50 -1.66
C MET A 20 -13.55 -5.23 -2.56
N PRO A 21 -14.05 -4.59 -3.63
CA PRO A 21 -14.92 -5.25 -4.58
C PRO A 21 -14.27 -6.53 -5.11
N ARG A 22 -14.90 -7.67 -4.82
CA ARG A 22 -14.56 -8.94 -5.44
C ARG A 22 -15.41 -9.04 -6.70
N GLY A 23 -14.88 -8.56 -7.82
CA GLY A 23 -15.57 -8.70 -9.09
C GLY A 23 -15.39 -10.10 -9.67
N GLU A 24 -16.32 -10.54 -10.50
CA GLU A 24 -16.10 -11.66 -11.42
C GLU A 24 -15.09 -11.20 -12.49
N GLY A 25 -13.98 -11.93 -12.65
CA GLY A 25 -12.90 -11.55 -13.56
C GLY A 25 -11.55 -12.10 -13.13
N ALA A 26 -10.48 -11.62 -13.76
CA ALA A 26 -9.12 -12.03 -13.43
C ALA A 26 -8.76 -11.72 -11.96
N PRO A 27 -7.89 -12.54 -11.32
CA PRO A 27 -7.38 -12.26 -9.99
C PRO A 27 -6.84 -10.83 -9.88
N ARG A 28 -7.26 -10.11 -8.84
CA ARG A 28 -6.83 -8.73 -8.57
C ARG A 28 -5.95 -8.68 -7.33
N VAL A 29 -4.88 -7.92 -7.45
CA VAL A 29 -4.00 -7.54 -6.34
C VAL A 29 -4.14 -6.04 -6.13
N TYR A 30 -4.32 -5.63 -4.88
CA TYR A 30 -4.36 -4.22 -4.47
C TYR A 30 -3.04 -3.92 -3.77
N LEU A 31 -2.20 -3.09 -4.38
CA LEU A 31 -0.89 -2.75 -3.87
C LEU A 31 -0.96 -1.49 -3.00
N THR A 32 -0.39 -1.57 -1.81
CA THR A 32 -0.24 -0.44 -0.89
C THR A 32 1.23 -0.28 -0.49
N SER A 33 1.68 0.95 -0.32
CA SER A 33 3.01 1.27 0.22
C SER A 33 2.84 2.14 1.47
N ASP A 34 3.43 1.70 2.58
CA ASP A 34 3.44 2.40 3.85
C ASP A 34 4.79 3.09 4.08
N ASP A 35 4.89 3.91 5.13
CA ASP A 35 6.12 4.52 5.64
C ASP A 35 6.86 5.46 4.66
N GLY A 36 6.26 5.79 3.53
CA GLY A 36 6.79 6.73 2.56
C GLY A 36 6.46 8.20 2.85
N PRO A 37 6.92 9.11 1.98
CA PRO A 37 7.82 8.83 0.86
C PRO A 37 9.29 8.79 1.31
N THR A 38 10.20 8.16 0.56
CA THR A 38 11.64 8.15 0.87
C THR A 38 12.43 8.46 -0.39
N PRO A 39 13.37 9.44 -0.36
CA PRO A 39 14.10 9.86 -1.57
C PRO A 39 14.86 8.73 -2.27
N THR A 40 15.30 7.72 -1.52
CA THR A 40 16.11 6.61 -2.02
C THR A 40 15.31 5.48 -2.66
N ALA A 41 14.02 5.33 -2.35
CA ALA A 41 13.22 4.19 -2.80
C ALA A 41 11.93 4.59 -3.54
N THR A 42 11.26 5.66 -3.13
CA THR A 42 9.99 6.07 -3.74
C THR A 42 10.10 6.36 -5.25
N PRO A 43 11.15 7.04 -5.77
CA PRO A 43 11.29 7.25 -7.21
C PRO A 43 11.39 5.94 -8.00
N ALA A 44 12.20 4.99 -7.52
CA ALA A 44 12.38 3.71 -8.18
C ALA A 44 11.09 2.86 -8.17
N LEU A 45 10.30 2.93 -7.10
CA LEU A 45 8.99 2.28 -7.04
C LEU A 45 8.01 2.90 -8.04
N LEU A 46 7.96 4.23 -8.13
CA LEU A 46 7.12 4.93 -9.10
C LEU A 46 7.49 4.59 -10.54
N ASP A 47 8.78 4.49 -10.87
CA ASP A 47 9.26 4.09 -12.19
C ASP A 47 8.78 2.68 -12.57
N VAL A 48 8.82 1.73 -11.61
CA VAL A 48 8.30 0.38 -11.83
C VAL A 48 6.79 0.39 -12.05
N LEU A 49 6.03 1.11 -11.21
CA LEU A 49 4.58 1.21 -11.36
C LEU A 49 4.19 1.79 -12.72
N ALA A 50 4.87 2.85 -13.15
CA ALA A 50 4.66 3.47 -14.44
C ALA A 50 4.97 2.51 -15.61
N ARG A 51 6.10 1.79 -15.53
CA ARG A 51 6.50 0.82 -16.56
C ARG A 51 5.51 -0.33 -16.70
N GLU A 52 4.98 -0.84 -15.59
CA GLU A 52 4.03 -1.96 -15.59
C GLU A 52 2.57 -1.49 -15.79
N GLY A 53 2.31 -0.18 -15.88
CA GLY A 53 0.95 0.38 -15.96
C GLY A 53 0.10 0.08 -14.72
N ALA A 54 0.74 -0.12 -13.57
CA ALA A 54 0.10 -0.50 -12.33
C ALA A 54 -0.18 0.71 -11.44
N VAL A 55 -1.19 0.59 -10.58
CA VAL A 55 -1.56 1.63 -9.60
C VAL A 55 -1.41 1.09 -8.18
N ALA A 56 -0.98 1.96 -7.27
CA ALA A 56 -0.82 1.67 -5.85
C ALA A 56 -1.35 2.82 -4.98
N THR A 57 -1.78 2.51 -3.76
CA THR A 57 -2.14 3.50 -2.74
C THR A 57 -0.95 3.73 -1.81
N PHE A 58 -0.62 4.98 -1.53
CA PHE A 58 0.48 5.35 -0.63
C PHE A 58 -0.06 5.93 0.67
N PHE A 59 0.32 5.33 1.80
CA PHE A 59 0.04 5.84 3.13
C PHE A 59 1.30 6.55 3.64
N LEU A 60 1.30 7.87 3.53
CA LEU A 60 2.47 8.70 3.80
C LEU A 60 2.54 9.05 5.29
N LEU A 61 3.76 9.30 5.76
CA LEU A 61 4.02 9.83 7.09
C LEU A 61 4.42 11.29 6.96
N ASP A 62 3.75 12.18 7.70
CA ASP A 62 4.01 13.63 7.64
C ASP A 62 5.49 13.99 7.82
N ARG A 63 6.20 13.27 8.68
CA ARG A 63 7.64 13.48 8.95
C ARG A 63 8.56 13.21 7.75
N HIS A 64 8.05 12.57 6.70
CA HIS A 64 8.79 12.27 5.47
C HIS A 64 8.36 13.17 4.30
N LEU A 65 7.46 14.13 4.52
CA LEU A 65 7.10 15.12 3.50
C LEU A 65 8.04 16.32 3.63
N ASP A 66 9.04 16.36 2.75
CA ASP A 66 9.96 17.49 2.60
C ASP A 66 10.11 17.89 1.13
N ALA A 67 10.93 18.89 0.84
CA ALA A 67 11.07 19.41 -0.53
C ALA A 67 11.77 18.41 -1.49
N ASP A 68 12.44 17.40 -0.94
CA ASP A 68 13.25 16.44 -1.67
C ASP A 68 12.48 15.12 -1.92
N THR A 69 11.22 15.04 -1.46
CA THR A 69 10.38 13.84 -1.56
C THR A 69 8.98 14.10 -2.09
#